data_AF-A0AAX6MEZ0-F1
#
_entry.id   AF-A0AAX6MEZ0-F1
#
_cell.length_a   1.000
_cell.length_b   1.000
_cell.length_c   1.000
_cell.angle_alpha   90.00
_cell.angle_beta   90.00
_cell.angle_gamma   90.00
#
_symmetry.space_group_name_H-M   'P 1'
#
loop_
_entity.id
_entity.type
_entity.pdbx_description
1 polymer ?
#
loop_
_entity_poly.entity_id
_entity_poly.type
_entity_poly.pdbx_seq_one_letter_code
_entity_poly.pdbx_strand_id
1 'polypeptide(L)'
;MAQPGQANNVINVHALLVRAKEVMATNPDLWGDNHQSFSQRDSDLFNAPPVDFIAYDDTSYLRKIVHQLRPESLTPTTKWTKTNDQRCKEMVVANGARSQGFFLPVYPHTRRYHDMKVHVRILVPETRPGAISGTTGFLWSMPDKMKLIRGPYDLTSGTNWDAIIIYDCTASPEGTLQLSFDIAPRKWDVLLIQVSETLEYPWLVAGIRDSGSFADLRHDPSDPRQQRALESLERGGRP
;
A
#
# COMPACT_ATOMS: atom_id res chain seq x y z
N MET A 1 47.11 2.62 -18.85
CA MET A 1 45.85 3.02 -19.48
C MET A 1 44.72 2.59 -18.57
N ALA A 2 44.14 3.53 -17.81
CA ALA A 2 43.00 3.27 -16.93
C ALA A 2 41.71 3.46 -17.73
N GLN A 3 40.78 2.50 -17.66
CA GLN A 3 39.46 2.62 -18.30
C GLN A 3 38.63 3.72 -17.61
N PRO A 4 37.93 4.57 -18.38
CA PRO A 4 37.13 5.64 -17.81
C PRO A 4 35.78 5.10 -17.30
N GLY A 5 35.55 5.34 -16.01
CA GLY A 5 34.25 5.67 -15.42
C GLY A 5 33.05 4.78 -15.75
N GLN A 6 32.88 3.68 -15.02
CA GLN A 6 31.53 3.29 -14.60
C GLN A 6 31.02 4.39 -13.66
N ALA A 7 30.31 5.37 -14.21
CA ALA A 7 29.46 6.22 -13.40
C ALA A 7 28.45 5.29 -12.73
N ASN A 8 28.59 5.11 -11.42
CA ASN A 8 27.57 4.51 -10.58
C ASN A 8 26.30 5.38 -10.75
N ASN A 9 25.44 5.02 -11.69
CA ASN A 9 24.08 5.54 -11.79
C ASN A 9 23.33 5.00 -10.57
N VAL A 10 23.54 5.64 -9.42
CA VAL A 10 22.68 5.46 -8.26
C VAL A 10 21.33 5.98 -8.68
N ILE A 11 20.42 5.06 -8.99
CA ILE A 11 19.05 5.37 -9.33
C ILE A 11 18.46 6.15 -8.15
N ASN A 12 18.11 7.42 -8.38
CA ASN A 12 17.42 8.21 -7.38
C ASN A 12 15.96 7.72 -7.31
N VAL A 13 15.71 6.78 -6.41
CA VAL A 13 14.42 6.12 -6.20
C VAL A 13 13.31 7.14 -5.96
N HIS A 14 13.56 8.17 -5.15
CA HIS A 14 12.59 9.22 -4.88
C HIS A 14 12.18 9.96 -6.17
N ALA A 15 13.15 10.36 -7.00
CA ALA A 15 12.87 11.04 -8.26
C ALA A 15 12.06 10.17 -9.23
N LEU A 16 12.32 8.86 -9.28
CA LEU A 16 11.51 7.94 -10.09
C LEU A 16 10.08 7.79 -9.56
N LEU A 17 9.89 7.69 -8.24
CA LEU A 17 8.55 7.62 -7.64
C LEU A 17 7.72 8.87 -7.94
N VAL A 18 8.33 10.06 -7.80
CA VAL A 18 7.69 11.33 -8.14
C VAL A 18 7.27 11.35 -9.60
N ARG A 19 8.19 11.03 -10.53
CA ARG A 19 7.91 10.99 -11.96
C ARG A 19 6.81 9.98 -12.32
N ALA A 20 6.86 8.76 -11.77
CA ALA A 20 5.86 7.75 -12.06
C ALA A 20 4.47 8.16 -11.58
N LYS A 21 4.38 8.76 -10.38
CA LYS A 21 3.12 9.32 -9.86
C LYS A 21 2.59 10.47 -10.71
N GLU A 22 3.46 11.39 -11.16
CA GLU A 22 3.09 12.47 -12.06
C GLU A 22 2.51 11.95 -13.38
N VAL A 23 3.14 10.92 -13.97
CA VAL A 23 2.63 10.27 -15.17
C VAL A 23 1.28 9.58 -14.91
N MET A 24 1.09 8.96 -13.74
CA MET A 24 -0.20 8.38 -13.36
C MET A 24 -1.31 9.43 -13.21
N ALA A 25 -0.97 10.60 -12.68
CA ALA A 25 -1.92 11.71 -12.50
C ALA A 25 -2.28 12.41 -13.82
N THR A 26 -1.32 12.58 -14.73
CA THR A 26 -1.48 13.34 -15.98
C THR A 26 -1.96 12.47 -17.14
N ASN A 27 -1.49 11.23 -17.20
CA ASN A 27 -1.76 10.30 -18.30
C ASN A 27 -2.26 8.94 -17.77
N PRO A 28 -3.40 8.91 -17.03
CA PRO A 28 -3.92 7.69 -16.45
C PRO A 28 -4.21 6.59 -17.49
N ASP A 29 -4.53 6.95 -18.74
CA ASP A 29 -4.81 5.98 -19.82
C ASP A 29 -3.61 5.10 -20.19
N LEU A 30 -2.39 5.47 -19.79
CA LEU A 30 -1.19 4.63 -19.94
C LEU A 30 -1.15 3.46 -18.94
N TRP A 31 -2.06 3.44 -17.98
CA TRP A 31 -2.08 2.52 -16.85
C TRP A 31 -3.24 1.53 -16.96
N GLY A 32 -2.91 0.25 -16.81
CA GLY A 32 -3.81 -0.87 -17.01
C GLY A 32 -4.07 -1.17 -18.48
N ASP A 33 -5.07 -2.00 -18.75
CA ASP A 33 -5.57 -2.17 -20.11
C ASP A 33 -6.54 -1.02 -20.41
N ASN A 34 -6.38 -0.37 -21.57
CA ASN A 34 -7.06 0.83 -22.14
C ASN A 34 -8.62 0.91 -22.07
N HIS A 35 -9.27 0.16 -21.19
CA HIS A 35 -10.71 -0.05 -21.11
C HIS A 35 -11.30 0.17 -19.70
N GLN A 36 -10.49 0.46 -18.67
CA GLN A 36 -11.00 0.71 -17.31
C GLN A 36 -10.68 2.13 -16.84
N SER A 37 -11.74 2.89 -16.55
CA SER A 37 -11.66 4.24 -15.98
C SER A 37 -11.25 4.20 -14.51
N PHE A 38 -10.37 5.13 -14.11
CA PHE A 38 -10.11 5.41 -12.70
C PHE A 38 -11.28 6.15 -12.06
N SER A 39 -11.55 5.83 -10.80
CA SER A 39 -12.56 6.55 -10.03
C SER A 39 -12.06 7.94 -9.62
N GLN A 40 -12.96 8.79 -9.14
CA GLN A 40 -12.55 10.07 -8.55
C GLN A 40 -11.64 9.86 -7.33
N ARG A 41 -11.89 8.82 -6.52
CA ARG A 41 -11.06 8.49 -5.34
C ARG A 41 -9.63 8.12 -5.74
N ASP A 42 -9.46 7.43 -6.86
CA ASP A 42 -8.15 7.11 -7.44
C ASP A 42 -7.45 8.39 -7.91
N SER A 43 -8.17 9.21 -8.66
CA SER A 43 -7.66 10.48 -9.19
C SER A 43 -7.22 11.43 -8.07
N ASP A 44 -7.99 11.53 -7.00
CA ASP A 44 -7.64 12.31 -5.81
C ASP A 44 -6.37 11.79 -5.14
N LEU A 45 -6.15 10.46 -5.11
CA LEU A 45 -4.95 9.86 -4.55
C LEU A 45 -3.72 10.11 -5.43
N PHE A 46 -3.86 10.05 -6.75
CA PHE A 46 -2.77 10.35 -7.70
C PHE A 46 -2.30 11.79 -7.55
N ASN A 47 -3.25 12.71 -7.32
CA ASN A 47 -2.99 14.14 -7.17
C ASN A 47 -2.72 14.56 -5.70
N ALA A 48 -2.73 13.63 -4.74
CA ALA A 48 -2.52 13.97 -3.35
C ALA A 48 -1.11 14.57 -3.13
N PRO A 49 -0.99 15.71 -2.44
CA PRO A 49 0.32 16.27 -2.12
C PRO A 49 1.11 15.34 -1.19
N PRO A 50 2.45 15.43 -1.16
CA PRO A 50 3.24 14.71 -0.16
C PRO A 50 2.80 15.08 1.25
N VAL A 51 2.62 14.05 2.07
CA VAL A 51 2.32 14.22 3.49
C VAL A 51 3.61 14.22 4.32
N ASP A 52 3.73 15.18 5.22
CA ASP A 52 4.93 15.48 6.00
C ASP A 52 5.40 14.34 6.92
N PHE A 53 4.52 13.43 7.30
CA PHE A 53 4.84 12.29 8.15
C PHE A 53 5.28 11.02 7.41
N ILE A 54 5.53 11.07 6.09
CA ILE A 54 5.97 9.90 5.32
C ILE A 54 7.28 10.19 4.59
N ALA A 55 8.24 9.28 4.73
CA ALA A 55 9.40 9.21 3.83
C ALA A 55 8.99 8.51 2.51
N TYR A 56 9.10 9.23 1.38
CA TYR A 56 8.77 8.74 0.03
C TYR A 56 10.02 8.19 -0.67
N ASP A 57 10.61 7.15 -0.10
CA ASP A 57 11.83 6.50 -0.57
C ASP A 57 11.75 4.98 -0.33
N ASP A 58 12.89 4.29 -0.33
CA ASP A 58 12.97 2.86 -0.08
C ASP A 58 12.71 2.46 1.39
N THR A 59 12.39 3.41 2.27
CA THR A 59 12.02 3.14 3.66
C THR A 59 10.52 2.91 3.85
N SER A 60 9.65 3.44 2.98
CA SER A 60 8.20 3.19 3.05
C SER A 60 7.74 2.28 1.91
N TYR A 61 7.30 1.07 2.22
CA TYR A 61 7.10 0.03 1.22
C TYR A 61 6.11 -1.06 1.66
N LEU A 62 5.55 -1.79 0.68
CA LEU A 62 4.72 -2.97 0.93
C LEU A 62 5.55 -4.08 1.56
N ARG A 63 5.21 -4.50 2.79
CA ARG A 63 6.07 -5.38 3.57
C ARG A 63 5.68 -6.85 3.48
N LYS A 64 4.40 -7.13 3.77
CA LYS A 64 3.95 -8.48 4.11
C LYS A 64 2.44 -8.63 3.97
N ILE A 65 2.03 -9.87 3.77
CA ILE A 65 0.66 -10.35 3.89
C ILE A 65 0.59 -11.20 5.15
N VAL A 66 -0.26 -10.83 6.09
CA VAL A 66 -0.62 -11.65 7.25
C VAL A 66 -1.90 -12.39 6.88
N HIS A 67 -1.92 -13.71 7.01
CA HIS A 67 -3.06 -14.51 6.55
C HIS A 67 -3.33 -15.68 7.49
N GLN A 68 -4.61 -16.07 7.59
CA GLN A 68 -5.04 -17.21 8.39
C GLN A 68 -5.90 -18.17 7.54
N LEU A 69 -5.50 -19.44 7.53
CA LEU A 69 -6.28 -20.53 6.96
C LEU A 69 -7.14 -21.16 8.07
N ARG A 70 -8.43 -21.43 7.81
CA ARG A 70 -9.18 -22.32 8.70
C ARG A 70 -8.81 -23.78 8.40
N PRO A 71 -8.70 -24.67 9.41
CA PRO A 71 -8.89 -24.44 10.85
C PRO A 71 -7.58 -24.09 11.61
N GLU A 72 -6.54 -23.65 10.91
CA GLU A 72 -5.22 -23.42 11.50
C GLU A 72 -5.28 -22.24 12.50
N SER A 73 -4.76 -22.47 13.71
CA SER A 73 -4.66 -21.46 14.78
C SER A 73 -3.49 -20.50 14.56
N LEU A 74 -2.58 -20.82 13.64
CA LEU A 74 -1.45 -19.98 13.29
C LEU A 74 -1.88 -18.94 12.26
N THR A 75 -1.41 -17.70 12.44
CA THR A 75 -1.55 -16.61 11.48
C THR A 75 -0.22 -16.42 10.74
N PRO A 76 0.11 -17.26 9.74
CA PRO A 76 1.33 -17.13 8.98
C PRO A 76 1.49 -15.74 8.36
N THR A 77 2.75 -15.34 8.21
CA THR A 77 3.14 -14.09 7.55
C THR A 77 3.96 -14.42 6.32
N THR A 78 3.54 -13.93 5.16
CA THR A 78 4.31 -13.98 3.92
C THR A 78 4.90 -12.60 3.66
N LYS A 79 6.24 -12.48 3.66
CA LYS A 79 6.90 -11.25 3.20
C LYS A 79 6.62 -11.08 1.70
N TRP A 80 6.29 -9.88 1.27
CA TRP A 80 6.09 -9.57 -0.16
C TRP A 80 7.38 -9.00 -0.71
N THR A 81 8.19 -9.83 -1.35
CA THR A 81 9.50 -9.48 -1.90
C THR A 81 9.51 -9.64 -3.42
N LYS A 82 10.55 -9.15 -4.09
CA LYS A 82 10.71 -9.36 -5.54
C LYS A 82 10.68 -10.84 -5.95
N THR A 83 11.21 -11.73 -5.12
CA THR A 83 11.33 -13.16 -5.44
C THR A 83 9.98 -13.88 -5.45
N ASN A 84 9.00 -13.38 -4.70
CA ASN A 84 7.68 -13.99 -4.59
C ASN A 84 6.54 -13.03 -4.98
N ASP A 85 6.86 -11.98 -5.73
CA ASP A 85 5.91 -10.93 -6.12
C ASP A 85 4.67 -11.50 -6.83
N GLN A 86 4.91 -12.32 -7.86
CA GLN A 86 3.86 -13.00 -8.63
C GLN A 86 2.91 -13.80 -7.73
N ARG A 87 3.47 -14.60 -6.81
CA ARG A 87 2.69 -15.40 -5.86
C ARG A 87 1.86 -14.52 -4.92
N CYS A 88 2.41 -13.40 -4.46
CA CYS A 88 1.70 -12.50 -3.57
C CYS A 88 0.56 -11.77 -4.31
N LYS A 89 0.77 -11.35 -5.57
CA LYS A 89 -0.28 -10.82 -6.46
C LYS A 89 -1.42 -11.83 -6.62
N GLU A 90 -1.10 -13.08 -6.93
CA GLU A 90 -2.09 -14.17 -7.03
C GLU A 90 -2.85 -14.39 -5.71
N MET A 91 -2.15 -14.36 -4.58
CA MET A 91 -2.76 -14.52 -3.26
C MET A 91 -3.80 -13.42 -2.97
N VAL A 92 -3.47 -12.14 -3.18
CA VAL A 92 -4.42 -11.06 -2.89
C VAL A 92 -5.60 -11.03 -3.86
N VAL A 93 -5.37 -11.33 -5.15
CA VAL A 93 -6.46 -11.39 -6.16
C VAL A 93 -7.41 -12.53 -5.85
N ALA A 94 -6.90 -13.71 -5.45
CA ALA A 94 -7.72 -14.82 -5.01
C ALA A 94 -8.58 -14.49 -3.77
N ASN A 95 -8.25 -13.42 -3.03
CA ASN A 95 -8.96 -12.96 -1.83
C ASN A 95 -9.68 -11.61 -2.03
N GLY A 96 -9.92 -11.21 -3.28
CA GLY A 96 -10.82 -10.10 -3.61
C GLY A 96 -10.14 -8.86 -4.20
N ALA A 97 -8.80 -8.81 -4.25
CA ALA A 97 -8.13 -7.68 -4.89
C ALA A 97 -8.48 -7.59 -6.37
N ARG A 98 -8.74 -6.37 -6.82
CA ARG A 98 -8.98 -6.09 -8.23
C ARG A 98 -7.65 -6.10 -8.99
N SER A 99 -7.68 -6.55 -10.23
CA SER A 99 -6.52 -6.54 -11.13
C SER A 99 -6.90 -5.88 -12.44
N GLN A 100 -6.07 -4.94 -12.89
CA GLN A 100 -6.19 -4.24 -14.17
C GLN A 100 -4.86 -4.38 -14.92
N GLY A 101 -4.87 -4.95 -16.12
CA GLY A 101 -3.66 -5.14 -16.93
C GLY A 101 -2.79 -6.36 -16.57
N PHE A 102 -3.02 -7.02 -15.44
CA PHE A 102 -2.36 -8.30 -15.13
C PHE A 102 -3.24 -9.50 -15.47
N PHE A 103 -2.63 -10.46 -16.17
CA PHE A 103 -3.20 -11.80 -16.34
C PHE A 103 -2.80 -12.68 -15.15
N LEU A 104 -3.60 -12.62 -14.08
CA LEU A 104 -3.39 -13.40 -12.86
C LEU A 104 -4.43 -14.53 -12.80
N PRO A 105 -4.06 -15.78 -13.14
CA PRO A 105 -5.01 -16.88 -13.08
C PRO A 105 -5.45 -17.10 -11.63
N VAL A 106 -6.72 -16.84 -11.35
CA VAL A 106 -7.32 -17.25 -10.08
C VAL A 106 -7.53 -18.75 -10.15
N TYR A 107 -6.57 -19.51 -9.66
CA TYR A 107 -6.70 -20.96 -9.63
C TYR A 107 -7.94 -21.33 -8.80
N PRO A 108 -8.82 -22.22 -9.27
CA PRO A 108 -10.04 -22.58 -8.55
C PRO A 108 -9.78 -23.29 -7.20
N HIS A 109 -8.52 -23.50 -6.82
CA HIS A 109 -8.09 -24.16 -5.58
C HIS A 109 -7.25 -23.25 -4.68
N THR A 110 -7.09 -21.96 -5.00
CA THR A 110 -6.51 -21.04 -4.03
C THR A 110 -7.42 -21.00 -2.81
N ARG A 111 -6.90 -21.52 -1.70
CA ARG A 111 -7.59 -21.46 -0.40
C ARG A 111 -7.98 -20.01 -0.15
N ARG A 112 -9.28 -19.74 -0.01
CA ARG A 112 -9.73 -18.44 0.49
C ARG A 112 -9.32 -18.35 1.94
N TYR A 113 -8.49 -17.37 2.25
CA TYR A 113 -8.07 -17.09 3.60
C TYR A 113 -9.22 -16.42 4.33
N HIS A 114 -9.41 -16.77 5.60
CA HIS A 114 -10.53 -16.24 6.38
C HIS A 114 -10.24 -14.83 6.89
N ASP A 115 -8.99 -14.57 7.26
CA ASP A 115 -8.49 -13.25 7.60
C ASP A 115 -7.18 -13.06 6.82
N MET A 116 -7.15 -12.07 5.93
CA MET A 116 -5.95 -11.69 5.18
C MET A 116 -5.79 -10.19 5.24
N LYS A 117 -4.59 -9.74 5.59
CA LYS A 117 -4.22 -8.35 5.76
C LYS A 117 -2.95 -8.05 5.01
N VAL A 118 -2.97 -6.97 4.26
CA VAL A 118 -1.81 -6.47 3.53
C VAL A 118 -1.23 -5.31 4.32
N HIS A 119 0.06 -5.39 4.66
CA HIS A 119 0.76 -4.42 5.51
C HIS A 119 1.76 -3.61 4.69
N VAL A 120 1.63 -2.28 4.75
CA VAL A 120 2.57 -1.29 4.22
C VAL A 120 3.37 -0.72 5.37
N ARG A 121 4.69 -0.83 5.31
CA ARG A 121 5.59 -0.17 6.27
C ARG A 121 5.61 1.33 5.98
N ILE A 122 5.41 2.14 7.02
CA ILE A 122 5.56 3.60 6.96
C ILE A 122 6.65 4.02 7.93
N LEU A 123 7.56 4.87 7.46
CA LEU A 123 8.52 5.60 8.30
C LEU A 123 8.10 7.06 8.41
N VAL A 124 7.97 7.55 9.65
CA VAL A 124 7.83 8.97 9.93
C VAL A 124 9.22 9.59 10.09
N PRO A 125 9.60 10.59 9.27
CA PRO A 125 10.89 11.26 9.40
C PRO A 125 11.08 11.90 10.77
N GLU A 126 12.29 11.78 11.33
CA GLU A 126 12.66 12.38 12.62
C GLU A 126 12.61 13.91 12.62
N THR A 127 12.65 14.52 11.43
CA THR A 127 12.65 15.96 11.23
C THR A 127 11.28 16.62 11.44
N ARG A 128 10.21 15.83 11.65
CA ARG A 128 8.85 16.37 11.85
C ARG A 128 8.67 16.92 13.28
N PRO A 129 8.30 18.21 13.45
CA PRO A 129 8.00 18.78 14.76
C PRO A 129 6.86 18.03 15.46
N GLY A 130 7.08 17.60 16.71
CA GLY A 130 6.08 16.84 17.49
C GLY A 130 5.98 15.35 17.15
N ALA A 131 6.73 14.85 16.17
CA ALA A 131 6.88 13.42 15.98
C ALA A 131 7.71 12.84 17.13
N ILE A 132 7.25 11.72 17.68
CA ILE A 132 8.09 10.90 18.55
C ILE A 132 9.22 10.39 17.64
N SER A 133 10.46 10.77 17.93
CA SER A 133 11.65 10.31 17.19
C SER A 133 11.58 8.79 17.02
N GLY A 134 11.66 8.31 15.77
CA GLY A 134 11.54 6.88 15.45
C GLY A 134 10.12 6.32 15.30
N THR A 135 9.12 7.13 14.94
CA THR A 135 7.78 6.59 14.66
C THR A 135 7.80 5.72 13.38
N THR A 136 7.69 4.40 13.55
CA THR A 136 7.69 3.40 12.48
C THR A 136 6.61 2.37 12.77
N GLY A 137 5.99 1.83 11.72
CA GLY A 137 5.01 0.77 11.90
C GLY A 137 4.40 0.37 10.57
N PHE A 138 3.19 -0.17 10.65
CA PHE A 138 2.45 -0.58 9.47
C PHE A 138 1.11 0.13 9.38
N LEU A 139 0.75 0.55 8.17
CA LEU A 139 -0.64 0.66 7.76
C LEU A 139 -1.08 -0.68 7.19
N TRP A 140 -2.33 -1.08 7.40
CA TRP A 140 -2.84 -2.32 6.83
C TRP A 140 -4.29 -2.21 6.38
N SER A 141 -4.66 -3.02 5.39
CA SER A 141 -6.04 -3.17 4.90
C SER A 141 -6.28 -4.61 4.41
N MET A 142 -7.49 -4.86 3.94
CA MET A 142 -7.94 -6.15 3.40
C MET A 142 -7.72 -6.21 1.87
N PRO A 143 -7.48 -7.41 1.28
CA PRO A 143 -7.27 -7.54 -0.16
C PRO A 143 -8.42 -7.03 -1.03
N ASP A 144 -9.67 -7.17 -0.61
CA ASP A 144 -10.85 -6.66 -1.34
C ASP A 144 -10.89 -5.11 -1.45
N LYS A 145 -10.08 -4.42 -0.64
CA LYS A 145 -9.82 -2.98 -0.70
C LYS A 145 -8.54 -2.65 -1.47
N MET A 146 -8.06 -3.54 -2.33
CA MET A 146 -6.83 -3.36 -3.09
C MET A 146 -7.06 -3.45 -4.59
N LYS A 147 -6.32 -2.64 -5.35
CA LYS A 147 -6.31 -2.65 -6.82
C LYS A 147 -4.86 -2.77 -7.32
N LEU A 148 -4.56 -3.83 -8.06
CA LEU A 148 -3.33 -4.01 -8.82
C LEU A 148 -3.51 -3.39 -10.21
N ILE A 149 -2.57 -2.55 -10.65
CA ILE A 149 -2.62 -1.84 -11.92
C ILE A 149 -1.29 -2.04 -12.63
N ARG A 150 -1.32 -2.62 -13.83
CA ARG A 150 -0.12 -2.73 -14.66
C ARG A 150 0.27 -1.36 -15.19
N GLY A 151 1.54 -1.01 -15.09
CA GLY A 151 2.02 0.28 -15.56
C GLY A 151 2.59 0.26 -16.97
N PRO A 152 2.90 1.45 -17.52
CA PRO A 152 3.71 1.56 -18.71
C PRO A 152 5.16 1.10 -18.44
N TYR A 153 5.84 0.66 -19.50
CA TYR A 153 7.27 0.38 -19.44
C TYR A 153 8.07 1.67 -19.49
N ASP A 154 8.95 1.89 -18.50
CA ASP A 154 9.86 3.04 -18.51
C ASP A 154 11.25 2.63 -18.98
N LEU A 155 11.66 3.20 -20.11
CA LEU A 155 12.96 2.93 -20.74
C LEU A 155 14.14 3.35 -19.85
N THR A 156 13.97 4.30 -18.92
CA THR A 156 15.07 4.81 -18.09
C THR A 156 15.39 3.89 -16.91
N SER A 157 14.38 3.31 -16.29
CA SER A 157 14.51 2.34 -15.20
C SER A 157 14.59 0.89 -15.72
N GLY A 158 14.17 0.65 -16.96
CA GLY A 158 14.15 -0.67 -17.57
C GLY A 158 13.07 -1.59 -17.01
N THR A 159 12.08 -1.05 -16.29
CA THR A 159 11.01 -1.82 -15.64
C THR A 159 9.63 -1.24 -15.93
N ASN A 160 8.58 -2.03 -15.72
CA ASN A 160 7.21 -1.50 -15.74
C ASN A 160 6.96 -0.74 -14.45
N TRP A 161 6.37 0.44 -14.55
CA TRP A 161 5.89 1.17 -13.37
C TRP A 161 4.59 0.59 -12.87
N ASP A 162 4.56 -0.65 -12.43
CA ASP A 162 3.33 -1.22 -11.90
C ASP A 162 2.88 -0.46 -10.63
N ALA A 163 1.57 -0.34 -10.41
CA ALA A 163 1.00 0.31 -9.24
C ALA A 163 0.08 -0.59 -8.42
N ILE A 164 -0.03 -0.25 -7.15
CA ILE A 164 -0.99 -0.80 -6.21
C ILE A 164 -1.69 0.36 -5.51
N ILE A 165 -3.03 0.31 -5.47
CA ILE A 165 -3.81 1.15 -4.57
C ILE A 165 -4.35 0.27 -3.44
N ILE A 166 -4.21 0.72 -2.20
CA ILE A 166 -4.82 0.07 -1.02
C ILE A 166 -5.68 1.12 -0.30
N TYR A 167 -6.98 0.89 -0.25
CA TYR A 167 -7.94 1.82 0.37
C TYR A 167 -8.14 1.49 1.86
N ASP A 168 -8.61 2.50 2.60
CA ASP A 168 -9.04 2.40 4.00
C ASP A 168 -7.99 1.78 4.93
N CYS A 169 -6.70 2.02 4.67
CA CYS A 169 -5.64 1.48 5.51
C CYS A 169 -5.69 2.12 6.90
N THR A 170 -5.45 1.32 7.93
CA THR A 170 -5.43 1.76 9.32
C THR A 170 -4.10 1.40 9.97
N ALA A 171 -3.71 2.13 11.01
CA ALA A 171 -2.50 1.79 11.74
C ALA A 171 -2.61 0.36 12.31
N SER A 172 -1.54 -0.42 12.17
CA SER A 172 -1.41 -1.74 12.80
C SER A 172 -1.06 -1.57 14.27
N PRO A 173 -1.55 -2.44 15.17
CA PRO A 173 -1.04 -2.58 16.54
C PRO A 173 0.48 -2.83 16.61
N GLU A 174 1.11 -3.23 15.50
CA GLU A 174 2.54 -3.45 15.40
C GLU A 174 3.30 -2.15 15.08
N GLY A 175 4.21 -1.78 15.97
CA GLY A 175 5.05 -0.58 15.87
C GLY A 175 4.50 0.59 16.65
N THR A 176 5.01 1.78 16.37
CA THR A 176 4.71 3.02 17.11
C THR A 176 3.72 3.93 16.39
N LEU A 177 3.29 3.61 15.17
CA LEU A 177 2.28 4.39 14.43
C LEU A 177 0.94 4.52 15.18
N GLN A 178 0.55 3.51 15.96
CA GLN A 178 -0.66 3.55 16.80
C GLN A 178 -0.59 4.59 17.93
N LEU A 179 0.61 5.05 18.29
CA LEU A 179 0.80 6.10 19.28
C LEU A 179 0.68 7.50 18.68
N SER A 180 0.58 7.62 17.35
CA SER A 180 0.42 8.90 16.68
C SER A 180 -1.05 9.34 16.68
N PHE A 181 -1.33 10.44 17.36
CA PHE A 181 -2.67 11.03 17.41
C PHE A 181 -3.18 11.53 16.05
N ASP A 182 -2.28 11.86 15.12
CA ASP A 182 -2.65 12.33 13.78
C ASP A 182 -2.93 11.17 12.81
N ILE A 183 -2.28 10.02 13.03
CA ILE A 183 -2.29 8.90 12.07
C ILE A 183 -3.25 7.80 12.51
N ALA A 184 -3.19 7.39 13.78
CA ALA A 184 -3.93 6.24 14.30
C ALA A 184 -5.46 6.34 14.17
N PRO A 185 -6.12 7.50 14.40
CA PRO A 185 -7.59 7.59 14.32
C PRO A 185 -8.12 7.82 12.89
N ARG A 186 -7.25 7.77 11.87
CA ARG A 186 -7.57 8.06 10.47
C ARG A 186 -7.50 6.81 9.61
N LYS A 187 -8.22 6.84 8.49
CA LYS A 187 -8.09 5.90 7.38
C LYS A 187 -7.23 6.54 6.29
N TRP A 188 -6.42 5.72 5.64
CA TRP A 188 -5.45 6.17 4.65
C TRP A 188 -5.56 5.36 3.36
N ASP A 189 -5.66 6.05 2.24
CA ASP A 189 -5.49 5.43 0.93
C ASP A 189 -4.01 5.52 0.55
N VAL A 190 -3.42 4.40 0.15
CA VAL A 190 -1.99 4.30 -0.15
C VAL A 190 -1.81 3.93 -1.61
N LEU A 191 -1.02 4.72 -2.32
CA LEU A 191 -0.51 4.42 -3.65
C LEU A 191 0.92 3.89 -3.52
N LEU A 192 1.15 2.68 -4.01
CA LEU A 192 2.49 2.10 -4.16
C LEU A 192 2.82 1.99 -5.64
N ILE A 193 4.08 2.23 -6.00
CA ILE A 193 4.60 2.04 -7.36
C ILE A 193 5.89 1.24 -7.31
N GLN A 194 6.03 0.30 -8.24
CA GLN A 194 7.29 -0.38 -8.50
C GLN A 194 8.12 0.44 -9.49
N VAL A 195 9.30 0.91 -9.07
CA VAL A 195 10.20 1.72 -9.91
C VAL A 195 11.59 1.10 -10.12
N SER A 196 11.85 -0.04 -9.48
CA SER A 196 13.12 -0.75 -9.57
C SER A 196 12.94 -2.26 -9.30
N GLU A 197 13.69 -3.08 -10.03
CA GLU A 197 13.75 -4.54 -9.83
C GLU A 197 14.88 -4.98 -8.87
N THR A 198 15.76 -4.04 -8.49
CA THR A 198 16.92 -4.38 -7.65
C THR A 198 16.55 -4.52 -6.19
N LEU A 199 15.51 -3.80 -5.74
CA LEU A 199 15.06 -3.73 -4.35
C LEU A 199 14.44 -5.05 -3.87
N GLU A 200 14.72 -5.43 -2.61
CA GLU A 200 14.09 -6.61 -1.99
C GLU A 200 12.56 -6.43 -1.89
N TYR A 201 12.13 -5.22 -1.54
CA TYR A 201 10.73 -4.80 -1.46
C TYR A 201 10.43 -3.83 -2.61
N PRO A 202 9.90 -4.32 -3.75
CA PRO A 202 9.83 -3.52 -4.97
C PRO A 202 8.71 -2.46 -4.95
N TRP A 203 7.71 -2.60 -4.11
CA TRP A 203 6.54 -1.72 -4.04
C TRP A 203 6.74 -0.61 -3.01
N LEU A 204 7.05 0.59 -3.48
CA LEU A 204 7.36 1.73 -2.63
C LEU A 204 6.18 2.69 -2.56
N VAL A 205 6.01 3.37 -1.43
CA VAL A 205 4.95 4.36 -1.26
C VAL A 205 5.24 5.57 -2.14
N ALA A 206 4.36 5.83 -3.10
CA ALA A 206 4.42 6.99 -3.98
C ALA A 206 3.43 8.09 -3.54
N GLY A 207 2.32 7.70 -2.89
CA GLY A 207 1.31 8.64 -2.42
C GLY A 207 0.54 8.11 -1.23
N ILE A 208 0.07 9.00 -0.38
CA ILE A 208 -0.91 8.70 0.65
C ILE A 208 -1.97 9.80 0.68
N ARG A 209 -3.21 9.44 1.03
CA ARG A 209 -4.29 10.38 1.22
C ARG A 209 -5.10 10.00 2.45
N ASP A 210 -5.46 10.99 3.27
CA ASP A 210 -6.45 10.81 4.34
C ASP A 210 -7.83 10.58 3.72
N SER A 211 -8.41 9.40 3.97
CA SER A 211 -9.74 9.01 3.46
C SER A 211 -10.85 9.13 4.51
N GLY A 212 -10.57 9.75 5.65
CA GLY A 212 -11.54 10.09 6.67
C GLY A 212 -11.21 9.51 8.05
N SER A 213 -12.13 9.72 8.98
CA SER A 213 -11.99 9.14 10.32
C SER A 213 -12.22 7.64 10.29
N PHE A 214 -11.49 6.92 11.14
CA PHE A 214 -11.78 5.52 11.45
C PHE A 214 -13.23 5.33 11.94
N ALA A 215 -13.76 6.33 12.65
CA ALA A 215 -15.12 6.35 13.19
C ALA A 215 -16.19 6.86 12.20
N ASP A 216 -15.82 7.29 10.99
CA ASP A 216 -16.81 7.72 10.00
C ASP A 216 -17.50 6.49 9.37
N LEU A 217 -18.74 6.26 9.80
CA LEU A 217 -19.59 5.10 9.52
C LEU A 217 -20.10 5.02 8.07
N ARG A 218 -19.81 6.01 7.24
CA ARG A 218 -20.38 6.13 5.88
C ARG A 218 -19.73 5.20 4.85
N HIS A 219 -18.64 4.50 5.18
CA HIS A 219 -17.83 3.79 4.20
C HIS A 219 -17.79 2.26 4.27
N ASP A 220 -18.25 1.59 5.34
CA ASP A 220 -18.31 0.13 5.34
C ASP A 220 -19.24 -0.46 6.43
N PRO A 221 -20.56 -0.58 6.19
CA PRO A 221 -21.52 -1.09 7.17
C PRO A 221 -21.33 -2.57 7.55
N SER A 222 -20.35 -3.27 6.97
CA SER A 222 -20.12 -4.71 7.17
C SER A 222 -18.91 -5.05 8.05
N ASP A 223 -18.15 -4.06 8.52
CA ASP A 223 -16.96 -4.29 9.32
C ASP A 223 -17.31 -4.71 10.77
N PRO A 224 -16.96 -5.95 11.19
CA PRO A 224 -17.27 -6.46 12.53
C PRO A 224 -16.59 -5.66 13.66
N ARG A 225 -15.51 -4.93 13.35
CA ARG A 225 -14.83 -4.06 14.32
C ARG A 225 -15.56 -2.74 14.49
N GLN A 226 -16.26 -2.28 13.45
CA GLN A 226 -17.16 -1.13 13.53
C GLN A 226 -18.41 -1.46 14.37
N GLN A 227 -18.98 -2.66 14.23
CA GLN A 227 -20.05 -3.13 15.12
C GLN A 227 -19.62 -3.17 16.59
N ARG A 228 -18.44 -3.70 16.89
CA ARG A 228 -17.92 -3.73 18.28
C ARG A 228 -17.60 -2.34 18.83
N ALA A 229 -17.10 -1.42 18.00
CA ALA A 229 -16.86 -0.05 18.40
C ALA A 229 -18.17 0.71 18.70
N LEU A 230 -19.21 0.51 17.88
CA LEU A 230 -20.56 1.03 18.13
C LEU A 230 -21.14 0.48 19.44
N GLU A 231 -21.08 -0.84 19.65
CA GLU A 231 -21.53 -1.47 20.89
C GLU A 231 -20.80 -0.92 22.13
N SER A 232 -19.52 -0.54 22.01
CA SER A 232 -18.76 0.04 23.10
C SER A 232 -19.10 1.50 23.39
N LEU A 233 -19.45 2.28 22.35
CA LEU A 233 -19.87 3.68 22.45
C LEU A 233 -21.31 3.80 22.98
N GLU A 234 -22.21 2.92 22.54
CA GLU A 234 -23.60 2.86 23.01
C GLU A 234 -23.71 2.39 24.46
N ARG A 235 -22.72 1.62 24.96
CA ARG A 235 -22.67 1.19 26.36
C ARG A 235 -22.15 2.22 27.36
N GLY A 236 -21.71 3.40 26.91
CA GLY A 236 -21.56 4.62 27.69
C GLY A 236 -20.78 4.53 29.02
N GLY A 237 -19.54 5.05 29.05
CA GLY A 237 -18.91 5.48 30.30
C GLY A 237 -17.50 6.06 30.12
N ARG A 238 -17.37 7.36 30.43
CA ARG A 238 -16.16 8.23 30.50
C ARG A 238 -14.91 7.60 31.15
N PRO A 239 -13.69 8.16 30.94
CA PRO A 239 -12.39 7.50 31.17
C PRO A 239 -12.22 6.81 32.52
#